data_AF-A0A355KVB5-F1
#
_entry.id   AF-A0A355KVB5-F1
#
_cell.length_a   1.000
_cell.length_b   1.000
_cell.length_c   1.000
_cell.angle_alpha   90.00
_cell.angle_beta   90.00
_cell.angle_gamma   90.00
#
_symmetry.space_group_name_H-M   'P 1'
#
loop_
_entity.id
_entity.type
_entity.pdbx_description
1 polymer ?
#
loop_
_entity_poly.entity_id
_entity_poly.type
_entity_poly.pdbx_seq_one_letter_code
_entity_poly.pdbx_strand_id
1 'polypeptide(L)'
;MEMKIVVDTVNDFLGVGTINYKNTKGKVGEISKASLSANDISSPTCKQSGDNYVITMTLKNGTSKASSAGKSDSTALARTGLYSGVGDKKAYDYKNAGNIFDGLNNADGASVESVVENNKNIKITATINSKTGNLVSLHISYNWDVALTKVKYTIVTIKSATGDAKTSVDFTNFVF
;
A
#
# COMPACT_ATOMS: atom_id res chain seq x y z
N MET A 1 -11.80 -28.80 11.95
CA MET A 1 -11.98 -28.53 10.51
C MET A 1 -10.96 -27.48 10.13
N GLU A 2 -9.96 -27.85 9.33
CA GLU A 2 -8.99 -26.89 8.79
C GLU A 2 -9.60 -26.25 7.54
N MET A 3 -9.87 -24.95 7.61
CA MET A 3 -10.18 -24.18 6.41
C MET A 3 -8.87 -23.87 5.71
N LYS A 4 -8.68 -24.44 4.52
CA LYS A 4 -7.67 -23.94 3.59
C LYS A 4 -8.06 -22.51 3.24
N ILE A 5 -7.28 -21.57 3.74
CA ILE A 5 -7.25 -20.23 3.17
C ILE A 5 -6.85 -20.41 1.71
N VAL A 6 -7.80 -20.26 0.80
CA VAL A 6 -7.53 -20.39 -0.64
C VAL A 6 -6.68 -19.19 -1.01
N VAL A 7 -5.53 -19.44 -1.63
CA VAL A 7 -4.59 -18.40 -2.08
C VAL A 7 -5.30 -17.32 -2.90
N ASP A 8 -6.33 -17.69 -3.66
CA ASP A 8 -7.16 -16.76 -4.43
C ASP A 8 -7.97 -15.80 -3.55
N THR A 9 -8.43 -16.24 -2.38
CA THR A 9 -9.11 -15.37 -1.39
C THR A 9 -8.13 -14.39 -0.75
N VAL A 10 -6.88 -14.81 -0.52
CA VAL A 10 -5.81 -13.93 -0.02
C VAL A 10 -5.38 -12.94 -1.09
N ASN A 11 -5.24 -13.38 -2.34
CA ASN A 11 -4.91 -12.51 -3.48
C ASN A 11 -6.01 -11.49 -3.74
N ASP A 12 -7.29 -11.89 -3.69
CA ASP A 12 -8.42 -10.97 -3.82
C ASP A 12 -8.48 -9.95 -2.67
N PHE A 13 -8.11 -10.36 -1.45
CA PHE A 13 -8.09 -9.50 -0.26
C PHE A 13 -6.88 -8.56 -0.21
N LEU A 14 -5.68 -9.03 -0.55
CA LEU A 14 -4.43 -8.26 -0.50
C LEU A 14 -4.20 -7.37 -1.74
N GLY A 15 -5.00 -7.54 -2.79
CA GLY A 15 -4.89 -6.78 -4.04
C GLY A 15 -4.15 -7.53 -5.14
N VAL A 16 -4.15 -6.96 -6.34
CA VAL A 16 -3.66 -7.52 -7.62
C VAL A 16 -2.14 -7.79 -7.70
N GLY A 17 -1.44 -8.01 -6.58
CA GLY A 17 0.02 -8.06 -6.46
C GLY A 17 0.77 -9.12 -7.29
N THR A 18 0.08 -9.88 -8.14
CA THR A 18 0.67 -10.84 -9.09
C THR A 18 0.36 -10.52 -10.56
N ILE A 19 -0.39 -9.45 -10.85
CA ILE A 19 -0.87 -9.12 -12.19
C ILE A 19 -0.23 -7.83 -12.68
N ASN A 20 0.48 -7.91 -13.81
CA ASN A 20 0.97 -6.73 -14.52
C ASN A 20 -0.22 -5.99 -15.13
N TYR A 21 -0.46 -4.76 -14.70
CA TYR A 21 -1.48 -3.90 -15.27
C TYR A 21 -0.89 -2.87 -16.24
N LYS A 22 -1.34 -2.88 -17.50
CA LYS A 22 -0.90 -1.92 -18.51
C LYS A 22 -1.88 -0.75 -18.59
N ASN A 23 -1.43 0.41 -18.14
CA ASN A 23 -2.22 1.63 -18.19
C ASN A 23 -2.18 2.29 -19.57
N THR A 24 -3.28 2.24 -20.32
CA THR A 24 -3.41 3.02 -21.57
C THR A 24 -3.64 4.50 -21.25
N LYS A 25 -2.59 5.31 -21.37
CA LYS A 25 -2.60 6.78 -21.33
C LYS A 25 -3.32 7.39 -20.12
N GLY A 26 -2.72 7.28 -18.94
CA GLY A 26 -2.98 8.19 -17.81
C GLY A 26 -4.45 8.39 -17.45
N LYS A 27 -5.31 7.36 -17.60
CA LYS A 27 -6.71 7.48 -17.20
C LYS A 27 -6.75 7.76 -15.69
N VAL A 28 -7.33 8.90 -15.34
CA VAL A 28 -7.57 9.33 -13.96
C VAL A 28 -8.38 8.23 -13.27
N GLY A 29 -7.85 7.70 -12.17
CA GLY A 29 -8.45 6.59 -11.43
C GLY A 29 -7.48 5.51 -10.98
N GLU A 30 -6.19 5.58 -11.31
CA GLU A 30 -5.20 4.55 -10.98
C GLU A 30 -3.82 5.09 -10.53
N ILE A 31 -3.67 6.41 -10.44
CA ILE A 31 -2.60 7.09 -9.71
C ILE A 31 -3.28 8.24 -8.97
N SER A 32 -3.03 8.34 -7.67
CA SER A 32 -3.58 9.41 -6.82
C SER A 32 -2.70 10.65 -6.91
N LYS A 33 -3.29 11.84 -6.72
CA LYS A 33 -2.48 13.06 -6.56
C LYS A 33 -1.60 12.93 -5.32
N ALA A 34 -0.28 12.96 -5.51
CA ALA A 34 0.66 12.97 -4.40
C ALA A 34 0.56 14.29 -3.60
N SER A 35 0.75 14.18 -2.29
CA SER A 35 0.69 15.29 -1.33
C SER A 35 1.78 15.20 -0.27
N LEU A 36 2.86 14.45 -0.55
CA LEU A 36 4.05 14.37 0.30
C LEU A 36 4.61 15.77 0.57
N SER A 37 5.05 15.96 1.81
CA SER A 37 5.74 17.15 2.28
C SER A 37 7.13 16.80 2.80
N ALA A 38 7.97 17.81 3.04
CA ALA A 38 9.27 17.61 3.68
C ALA A 38 9.16 16.92 5.05
N ASN A 39 8.03 17.11 5.76
CA ASN A 39 7.79 16.49 7.06
C ASN A 39 7.60 14.97 6.97
N ASP A 40 7.30 14.42 5.79
CA ASP A 40 7.11 12.99 5.56
C ASP A 40 8.43 12.26 5.29
N ILE A 41 9.50 12.99 4.98
CA ILE A 41 10.79 12.44 4.57
C ILE A 41 11.70 12.32 5.80
N SER A 42 12.32 11.15 5.97
CA SER A 42 13.33 10.92 7.00
C SER A 42 14.75 11.09 6.45
N SER A 43 14.99 10.66 5.22
CA SER A 43 16.29 10.80 4.56
C SER A 43 16.16 10.80 3.04
N PRO A 44 16.55 11.90 2.36
CA PRO A 44 16.69 11.92 0.91
C PRO A 44 18.14 11.66 0.49
N THR A 45 18.32 11.02 -0.66
CA THR A 45 19.61 10.90 -1.35
C THR A 45 19.42 11.11 -2.85
N CYS A 46 20.46 11.63 -3.51
CA CYS A 46 20.52 11.75 -4.96
C CYS A 46 21.93 11.37 -5.41
N LYS A 47 22.02 10.43 -6.35
CA LYS A 47 23.31 9.97 -6.90
C LYS A 47 23.21 9.80 -8.40
N GLN A 48 24.23 10.27 -9.12
CA GLN A 48 24.38 9.94 -10.53
C GLN A 48 24.85 8.49 -10.70
N SER A 49 24.17 7.74 -11.57
CA SER A 49 24.47 6.37 -11.92
C SER A 49 24.39 6.22 -13.44
N GLY A 50 25.54 6.23 -14.10
CA GLY A 50 25.63 6.28 -15.56
C GLY A 50 24.93 7.52 -16.14
N ASP A 51 24.04 7.28 -17.10
CA ASP A 51 23.21 8.29 -17.76
C ASP A 51 21.95 8.68 -16.94
N ASN A 52 21.85 8.31 -15.66
CA ASN A 52 20.69 8.60 -14.83
C ASN A 52 21.05 9.27 -13.50
N TYR A 53 20.11 10.05 -12.97
CA TYR A 53 20.04 10.38 -11.55
C TYR A 53 19.13 9.38 -10.83
N VAL A 54 19.61 8.81 -9.74
CA VAL A 54 18.83 7.96 -8.84
C VAL A 54 18.54 8.75 -7.57
N ILE A 55 17.27 9.10 -7.38
CA ILE A 55 16.79 9.83 -6.20
C ILE A 55 16.08 8.83 -5.31
N THR A 56 16.56 8.65 -4.08
CA THR A 56 15.89 7.80 -3.08
C THR A 56 15.40 8.64 -1.92
N MET A 57 14.11 8.58 -1.64
CA MET A 57 13.48 9.16 -0.46
C MET A 57 13.08 8.04 0.49
N THR A 58 13.65 8.02 1.69
CA THR A 58 13.13 7.22 2.80
C THR A 58 12.09 8.06 3.52
N LEU A 59 10.89 7.53 3.70
CA LEU A 59 9.81 8.22 4.39
C LEU A 59 9.79 7.82 5.88
N LYS A 60 9.13 8.64 6.69
CA LYS A 60 8.85 8.32 8.08
C LYS A 60 7.85 7.18 8.16
N ASN A 61 8.07 6.30 9.14
CA ASN A 61 7.12 5.25 9.49
C ASN A 61 5.80 5.87 9.94
N GLY A 62 4.72 5.12 9.86
CA GLY A 62 3.42 5.58 10.31
C GLY A 62 2.47 4.45 10.61
N THR A 63 1.31 4.81 11.13
CA THR A 63 0.28 3.86 11.54
C THR A 63 -1.06 4.30 10.98
N SER A 64 -1.80 3.36 10.42
CA SER A 64 -3.22 3.52 10.15
C SER A 64 -4.04 2.65 11.12
N LYS A 65 -5.25 3.12 11.45
CA LYS A 65 -6.13 2.47 12.42
C LYS A 65 -7.57 2.49 11.92
N ALA A 66 -8.32 1.43 12.23
CA ALA A 66 -9.74 1.38 11.94
C ALA A 66 -10.49 0.59 13.01
N SER A 67 -11.67 1.09 13.37
CA SER A 67 -12.65 0.44 14.24
C SER A 67 -14.04 1.01 13.93
N SER A 68 -15.07 0.49 14.60
CA SER A 68 -16.41 1.09 14.56
C SER A 68 -16.44 2.54 15.07
N ALA A 69 -15.46 2.96 15.89
CA ALA A 69 -15.35 4.33 16.39
C ALA A 69 -14.76 5.31 15.35
N GLY A 70 -14.12 4.81 14.30
CA GLY A 70 -13.53 5.64 13.26
C GLY A 70 -12.30 5.05 12.59
N LYS A 71 -11.84 5.73 11.55
CA LYS A 71 -10.70 5.37 10.71
C LYS A 71 -9.71 6.53 10.67
N SER A 72 -8.42 6.23 10.72
CA SER A 72 -7.35 7.23 10.59
C SER A 72 -6.13 6.64 9.89
N ASP A 73 -5.42 7.49 9.16
CA ASP A 73 -4.19 7.13 8.47
C ASP A 73 -3.21 8.29 8.54
N SER A 74 -2.15 8.15 9.36
CA SER A 74 -1.08 9.15 9.48
C SER A 74 0.14 8.81 8.63
N THR A 75 0.11 7.68 7.92
CA THR A 75 1.26 7.16 7.18
C THR A 75 1.66 8.11 6.06
N ALA A 76 2.95 8.17 5.76
CA ALA A 76 3.43 8.88 4.58
C ALA A 76 2.93 8.21 3.28
N LEU A 77 2.64 6.89 3.30
CA LEU A 77 2.11 6.13 2.16
C LEU A 77 0.83 6.73 1.60
N ALA A 78 -0.11 7.14 2.46
CA ALA A 78 -1.34 7.80 2.05
C ALA A 78 -1.14 9.09 1.24
N ARG A 79 0.07 9.67 1.26
CA ARG A 79 0.44 10.90 0.55
C ARG A 79 1.34 10.69 -0.66
N THR A 80 1.80 9.46 -0.90
CA THR A 80 2.76 9.14 -1.98
C THR A 80 2.20 9.28 -3.39
N GLY A 81 0.87 9.22 -3.53
CA GLY A 81 0.20 9.14 -4.83
C GLY A 81 -0.05 7.70 -5.31
N LEU A 82 0.32 6.68 -4.53
CA LEU A 82 -0.14 5.31 -4.75
C LEU A 82 -1.67 5.25 -4.83
N TYR A 83 -2.20 4.39 -5.70
CA TYR A 83 -3.64 4.27 -5.85
C TYR A 83 -4.25 3.67 -4.59
N SER A 84 -5.13 4.46 -3.96
CA SER A 84 -5.75 4.16 -2.68
C SER A 84 -7.05 4.96 -2.55
N GLY A 85 -7.85 4.66 -1.53
CA GLY A 85 -9.08 5.40 -1.28
C GLY A 85 -9.91 4.80 -0.15
N VAL A 86 -11.22 5.06 -0.18
CA VAL A 86 -12.17 4.58 0.83
C VAL A 86 -12.81 3.25 0.40
N GLY A 87 -13.01 2.35 1.36
CA GLY A 87 -13.57 1.01 1.12
C GLY A 87 -12.52 0.03 0.62
N ASP A 88 -12.89 -1.22 0.43
CA ASP A 88 -11.97 -2.20 -0.17
C ASP A 88 -12.12 -2.25 -1.69
N LYS A 89 -11.01 -2.14 -2.42
CA LYS A 89 -10.97 -2.31 -3.89
C LYS A 89 -9.76 -3.15 -4.28
N LYS A 90 -9.97 -4.09 -5.20
CA LYS A 90 -8.92 -4.99 -5.71
C LYS A 90 -7.73 -4.25 -6.33
N ALA A 91 -8.00 -3.12 -6.99
CA ALA A 91 -7.01 -2.36 -7.75
C ALA A 91 -6.10 -1.45 -6.89
N TYR A 92 -6.33 -1.32 -5.58
CA TYR A 92 -5.50 -0.44 -4.75
C TYR A 92 -4.06 -0.96 -4.61
N ASP A 93 -3.10 -0.08 -4.88
CA ASP A 93 -1.67 -0.30 -4.64
C ASP A 93 -1.35 -0.27 -3.14
N TYR A 94 -2.06 0.58 -2.39
CA TYR A 94 -1.93 0.73 -0.95
C TYR A 94 -3.29 0.55 -0.27
N LYS A 95 -3.40 -0.49 0.58
CA LYS A 95 -4.55 -0.75 1.44
C LYS A 95 -4.19 -0.46 2.89
N ASN A 96 -4.81 0.56 3.47
CA ASN A 96 -4.64 0.90 4.88
C ASN A 96 -5.58 0.11 5.80
N ALA A 97 -5.46 0.32 7.11
CA ALA A 97 -6.32 -0.34 8.11
C ALA A 97 -7.82 -0.14 7.85
N GLY A 98 -8.22 1.01 7.30
CA GLY A 98 -9.60 1.29 6.91
C GLY A 98 -10.09 0.37 5.78
N ASN A 99 -9.25 0.16 4.77
CA ASN A 99 -9.57 -0.76 3.66
C ASN A 99 -9.68 -2.20 4.16
N ILE A 100 -8.75 -2.64 5.02
CA ILE A 100 -8.76 -3.98 5.63
C ILE A 100 -10.01 -4.19 6.50
N PHE A 101 -10.35 -3.19 7.33
CA PHE A 101 -11.53 -3.22 8.19
C PHE A 101 -12.82 -3.33 7.37
N ASP A 102 -12.93 -2.55 6.29
CA ASP A 102 -14.09 -2.61 5.40
C ASP A 102 -14.16 -3.95 4.66
N GLY A 103 -13.03 -4.44 4.15
CA GLY A 103 -12.97 -5.73 3.45
C GLY A 103 -13.43 -6.89 4.34
N LEU A 104 -12.97 -6.94 5.60
CA LEU A 104 -13.35 -8.00 6.54
C LEU A 104 -14.81 -7.88 7.00
N ASN A 105 -15.32 -6.67 7.26
CA ASN A 105 -16.69 -6.49 7.75
C ASN A 105 -17.75 -6.52 6.64
N ASN A 106 -17.35 -6.39 5.36
CA ASN A 106 -18.24 -6.56 4.22
C ASN A 106 -18.19 -7.99 3.65
N ALA A 107 -17.33 -8.86 4.17
CA ALA A 107 -17.26 -10.26 3.76
C ALA A 107 -18.28 -11.11 4.52
N ASP A 108 -18.96 -12.01 3.80
CA ASP A 108 -20.01 -12.85 4.37
C ASP A 108 -19.49 -13.73 5.52
N GLY A 109 -20.14 -13.61 6.67
CA GLY A 109 -19.82 -14.39 7.87
C GLY A 109 -18.52 -13.96 8.56
N ALA A 110 -17.90 -12.85 8.14
CA ALA A 110 -16.69 -12.31 8.75
C ALA A 110 -16.95 -10.98 9.48
N SER A 111 -16.21 -10.72 10.56
CA SER A 111 -16.13 -9.38 11.14
C SER A 111 -14.83 -9.18 11.92
N VAL A 112 -14.46 -7.92 12.13
CA VAL A 112 -13.30 -7.52 12.95
C VAL A 112 -13.66 -6.30 13.78
N GLU A 113 -13.19 -6.25 15.02
CA GLU A 113 -13.46 -5.12 15.92
C GLU A 113 -12.52 -3.95 15.64
N SER A 114 -11.22 -4.23 15.50
CA SER A 114 -10.26 -3.20 15.14
C SER A 114 -9.10 -3.74 14.33
N VAL A 115 -8.53 -2.85 13.53
CA VAL A 115 -7.35 -3.07 12.69
C VAL A 115 -6.34 -1.98 13.02
N VAL A 116 -5.10 -2.38 13.28
CA VAL A 116 -3.95 -1.48 13.35
C VAL A 116 -2.94 -1.95 12.32
N GLU A 117 -2.50 -1.05 11.46
CA GLU A 117 -1.51 -1.32 10.43
C GLU A 117 -0.33 -0.36 10.62
N ASN A 118 0.89 -0.90 10.65
CA ASN A 118 2.11 -0.12 10.80
C ASN A 118 2.97 -0.26 9.56
N ASN A 119 3.33 0.87 8.96
CA ASN A 119 4.22 0.93 7.82
C ASN A 119 5.63 1.33 8.25
N LYS A 120 6.61 0.60 7.71
CA LYS A 120 8.03 0.82 8.00
C LYS A 120 8.90 0.61 6.78
N ASN A 121 10.10 1.17 6.82
CA ASN A 121 11.09 1.06 5.73
C ASN A 121 10.53 1.52 4.38
N ILE A 122 9.69 2.54 4.38
CA ILE A 122 9.07 3.08 3.17
C ILE A 122 10.14 3.81 2.36
N LYS A 123 10.35 3.39 1.11
CA LYS A 123 11.33 3.96 0.19
C LYS A 123 10.68 4.25 -1.16
N ILE A 124 10.95 5.44 -1.68
CA ILE A 124 10.61 5.84 -3.04
C ILE A 124 11.93 6.04 -3.79
N THR A 125 12.11 5.33 -4.89
CA THR A 125 13.27 5.48 -5.77
C THR A 125 12.81 5.93 -7.15
N ALA A 126 13.19 7.14 -7.54
CA ALA A 126 12.97 7.66 -8.89
C ALA A 126 14.28 7.61 -9.67
N THR A 127 14.23 7.02 -10.87
CA THR A 127 15.33 7.05 -11.82
C THR A 127 14.98 8.04 -12.92
N ILE A 128 15.83 9.04 -13.11
CA ILE A 128 15.61 10.13 -14.08
C ILE A 128 16.76 10.14 -15.07
N ASN A 129 16.46 10.19 -16.37
CA ASN A 129 17.48 10.35 -17.39
C ASN A 129 18.19 11.69 -17.21
N SER A 130 19.52 11.67 -17.07
CA SER A 130 20.29 12.88 -16.73
C SER A 130 20.38 13.89 -17.87
N LYS A 131 20.16 13.45 -19.11
CA LYS A 131 20.23 14.30 -20.32
C LYS A 131 18.88 14.91 -20.66
N THR A 132 17.81 14.14 -20.55
CA THR A 132 16.46 14.58 -20.96
C THR A 132 15.60 15.07 -19.79
N GLY A 133 15.94 14.70 -18.54
CA GLY A 133 15.11 14.96 -17.37
C GLY A 133 13.87 14.07 -17.27
N ASN A 134 13.68 13.13 -18.20
CA ASN A 134 12.52 12.25 -18.22
C ASN A 134 12.61 11.17 -17.12
N LEU A 135 11.48 10.89 -16.47
CA LEU A 135 11.38 9.79 -15.50
C LEU A 135 11.47 8.44 -16.24
N VAL A 136 12.46 7.63 -15.87
CA VAL A 136 12.72 6.30 -16.43
C VAL A 136 11.93 5.24 -15.64
N SER A 137 11.99 5.30 -14.31
CA SER A 137 11.26 4.42 -13.42
C SER A 137 10.93 5.11 -12.11
N LEU A 138 9.83 4.68 -11.48
CA LEU A 138 9.50 5.00 -10.10
C LEU A 138 9.21 3.69 -9.38
N HIS A 139 9.96 3.43 -8.32
CA HIS A 139 9.81 2.25 -7.48
C HIS A 139 9.43 2.68 -6.07
N ILE A 140 8.35 2.13 -5.53
CA ILE A 140 7.92 2.37 -4.15
C ILE A 140 7.92 1.04 -3.41
N SER A 141 8.68 0.93 -2.32
CA SER A 141 8.72 -0.27 -1.49
C SER A 141 8.42 0.06 -0.03
N TYR A 142 7.71 -0.81 0.65
CA TYR A 142 7.45 -0.67 2.08
C TYR A 142 7.18 -2.02 2.72
N ASN A 143 7.48 -2.10 4.01
CA ASN A 143 7.09 -3.22 4.85
C ASN A 143 5.88 -2.78 5.67
N TRP A 144 4.98 -3.70 5.95
CA TRP A 144 3.85 -3.42 6.81
C TRP A 144 3.53 -4.63 7.69
N ASP A 145 3.01 -4.34 8.88
CA ASP A 145 2.44 -5.33 9.78
C ASP A 145 1.04 -4.91 10.19
N VAL A 146 0.17 -5.90 10.40
CA VAL A 146 -1.21 -5.71 10.81
C VAL A 146 -1.51 -6.51 12.04
N ALA A 147 -2.25 -5.89 12.95
CA ALA A 147 -2.90 -6.52 14.08
C ALA A 147 -4.42 -6.34 13.98
N LEU A 148 -5.14 -7.45 14.12
CA LEU A 148 -6.60 -7.52 14.13
C LEU A 148 -7.07 -7.95 15.52
N THR A 149 -8.17 -7.39 16.03
CA THR A 149 -8.80 -7.85 17.29
C THR A 149 -10.20 -8.40 17.07
N LYS A 150 -10.54 -9.42 17.86
CA LYS A 150 -11.86 -10.11 17.86
C LYS A 150 -12.36 -10.44 16.46
N VAL A 151 -11.50 -11.08 15.66
CA VAL A 151 -11.88 -11.55 14.33
C VAL A 151 -12.89 -12.67 14.48
N LYS A 152 -14.07 -12.52 13.90
CA LYS A 152 -15.07 -13.58 13.83
C LYS A 152 -15.14 -14.10 12.41
N TYR A 153 -15.17 -15.41 12.27
CA TYR A 153 -15.46 -16.07 11.00
C TYR A 153 -16.38 -17.25 11.25
N THR A 154 -17.60 -17.18 10.73
CA THR A 154 -18.69 -18.15 10.95
C THR A 154 -18.95 -18.38 12.46
N ILE A 155 -18.47 -19.49 13.01
CA ILE A 155 -18.64 -19.89 14.42
C ILE A 155 -17.38 -19.69 15.27
N VAL A 156 -16.27 -19.26 14.68
CA VAL A 156 -14.98 -19.12 15.39
C VAL A 156 -14.74 -17.65 15.72
N THR A 157 -14.36 -17.38 16.98
CA THR A 157 -13.86 -16.06 17.40
C THR A 157 -12.37 -16.18 17.73
N ILE A 158 -11.56 -15.40 17.03
CA ILE A 158 -10.12 -15.28 17.24
C ILE A 158 -9.87 -13.98 18.01
N LYS A 159 -9.28 -14.09 19.21
CA LYS A 159 -9.03 -12.92 20.08
C LYS A 159 -8.14 -11.88 19.38
N SER A 160 -7.09 -12.34 18.72
CA SER A 160 -6.14 -11.50 18.00
C SER A 160 -5.50 -12.28 16.85
N ALA A 161 -5.27 -11.61 15.72
CA ALA A 161 -4.51 -12.13 14.60
C ALA A 161 -3.49 -11.09 14.16
N THR A 162 -2.32 -11.54 13.69
CA THR A 162 -1.27 -10.66 13.18
C THR A 162 -0.75 -11.18 11.84
N GLY A 163 -0.28 -10.28 10.99
CA GLY A 163 0.42 -10.63 9.75
C GLY A 163 1.42 -9.55 9.37
N ASP A 164 2.42 -9.91 8.60
CA ASP A 164 3.38 -8.97 8.03
C ASP A 164 3.63 -9.27 6.56
N ALA A 165 3.98 -8.24 5.80
CA ALA A 165 4.26 -8.34 4.39
C ALA A 165 5.23 -7.24 3.93
N LYS A 166 5.76 -7.44 2.73
CA LYS A 166 6.55 -6.46 1.99
C LYS A 166 5.88 -6.23 0.66
N THR A 167 5.72 -4.96 0.30
CA THR A 167 5.10 -4.56 -0.96
C THR A 167 6.09 -3.73 -1.76
N SER A 168 6.11 -3.96 -3.06
CA SER A 168 6.78 -3.13 -4.06
C SER A 168 5.84 -2.79 -5.19
N VAL A 169 5.85 -1.54 -5.61
CA VAL A 169 5.08 -1.02 -6.74
C VAL A 169 6.05 -0.38 -7.72
N ASP A 170 6.03 -0.87 -8.96
CA ASP A 170 6.92 -0.47 -10.03
C ASP A 170 6.16 0.24 -11.14
N PHE A 171 6.50 1.51 -11.38
CA PHE A 171 6.04 2.27 -12.53
C PHE A 171 7.20 2.39 -13.53
N THR A 172 6.98 1.88 -14.74
CA THR A 172 7.98 1.82 -15.81
C THR A 172 7.35 2.12 -17.17
N ASN A 173 8.17 2.23 -18.21
CA ASN A 173 7.73 2.44 -19.60
C ASN A 173 6.88 3.71 -19.78
N PHE A 174 7.29 4.79 -19.12
CA PHE A 174 6.66 6.10 -19.28
C PHE A 174 6.79 6.61 -20.72
N VAL A 175 5.73 7.23 -21.21
CA VAL A 175 5.69 7.88 -22.53
C VAL A 175 5.55 9.38 -22.30
N PHE A 176 6.48 10.16 -22.84
CA PHE A 176 6.55 11.62 -22.75
C PHE A 176 6.37 12.24 -24.12
#